data_AF-A0A9E2Z697-F1
#
_entry.id   AF-A0A9E2Z697-F1
#
_cell.length_a   1.000
_cell.length_b   1.000
_cell.length_c   1.000
_cell.angle_alpha   90.00
_cell.angle_beta   90.00
_cell.angle_gamma   90.00
#
_symmetry.space_group_name_H-M   'P 1'
#
loop_
_entity.id
_entity.type
_entity.pdbx_description
1 polymer ?
#
loop_
_entity_poly.entity_id
_entity_poly.type
_entity_poly.pdbx_seq_one_letter_code
_entity_poly.pdbx_strand_id
1 'polypeptide(L)'
;MPADLITGADLEHLFTTFQRTAWRWEAQTSYHEPYELEPLRRWRAGEPDDLAWMTDWLAGVRSATKAGRQFQRVRLYTEPPTEYLRWQDTVTPANVAAGEDIRVIVSRRA
;
A
#
# COMPACT_ATOMS: atom_id res chain seq x y z
N MET A 1 14.75 26.44 9.48
CA MET A 1 14.44 25.43 10.53
C MET A 1 14.88 24.09 10.00
N PRO A 2 15.79 23.35 10.65
CA PRO A 2 15.99 21.95 10.30
C PRO A 2 14.65 21.22 10.50
N ALA A 3 14.30 20.32 9.58
CA ALA A 3 13.10 19.51 9.76
C ALA A 3 13.34 18.57 10.94
N ASP A 4 12.41 18.52 11.89
CA ASP A 4 12.40 17.52 12.95
C ASP A 4 12.18 16.15 12.29
N LEU A 5 13.25 15.37 12.20
CA LEU A 5 13.20 14.02 11.63
C LEU A 5 12.53 13.09 12.63
N ILE A 6 11.56 12.33 12.15
CA ILE A 6 10.89 11.28 12.93
C ILE A 6 11.52 9.91 12.65
N THR A 7 11.46 9.00 13.62
CA THR A 7 11.92 7.62 13.44
C THR A 7 10.91 6.79 12.65
N GLY A 8 11.29 5.58 12.25
CA GLY A 8 10.34 4.62 11.65
C GLY A 8 9.18 4.28 12.60
N ALA A 9 9.46 4.11 13.89
CA ALA A 9 8.43 3.84 14.90
C ALA A 9 7.46 5.03 15.07
N ASP A 10 7.98 6.25 15.02
CA ASP A 10 7.13 7.46 15.04
C ASP A 10 6.22 7.51 13.82
N LEU A 11 6.74 7.17 12.63
CA LEU A 11 5.96 7.10 11.39
C LEU A 11 4.87 6.01 11.48
N GLU A 12 5.20 4.82 11.97
CA GLU A 12 4.22 3.74 12.20
C GLU A 12 3.11 4.18 13.16
N HIS A 13 3.47 4.93 14.20
CA HIS A 13 2.52 5.45 15.17
C HIS A 13 1.47 6.39 14.52
N LEU A 14 1.84 7.17 13.51
CA LEU A 14 0.92 8.04 12.78
C LEU A 14 -0.22 7.27 12.11
N PHE A 15 0.02 6.04 11.64
CA PHE A 15 -1.01 5.20 11.03
C PHE A 15 -2.04 4.66 12.02
N THR A 16 -1.79 4.78 13.33
CA THR A 16 -2.73 4.35 14.38
C THR A 16 -3.42 5.53 15.07
N THR A 17 -2.82 6.71 15.05
CA THR A 17 -3.26 7.90 15.80
C THR A 17 -3.84 9.03 14.97
N PHE A 18 -3.77 8.95 13.64
CA PHE A 18 -4.39 9.95 12.77
C PHE A 18 -5.90 10.10 13.08
N GLN A 19 -6.40 11.33 12.95
CA GLN A 19 -7.76 11.69 13.39
C GLN A 19 -8.82 11.53 12.30
N ARG A 20 -8.46 11.76 11.03
CA ARG A 20 -9.42 11.80 9.91
C ARG A 20 -9.01 10.95 8.74
N THR A 21 -7.86 11.27 8.13
CA THR A 21 -7.41 10.62 6.90
C THR A 21 -5.91 10.35 6.94
N ALA A 22 -5.52 9.12 6.61
CA ALA A 22 -4.17 8.77 6.18
C ALA A 22 -4.19 8.68 4.65
N TRP A 23 -3.42 9.55 3.98
CA TRP A 23 -3.41 9.65 2.52
C TRP A 23 -1.99 9.43 1.97
N ARG A 24 -1.86 8.62 0.91
CA ARG A 24 -0.58 8.34 0.25
C ARG A 24 -0.67 8.55 -1.27
N TRP A 25 0.32 9.26 -1.80
CA TRP A 25 0.66 9.26 -3.22
C TRP A 25 1.71 8.18 -3.51
N GLU A 26 1.36 7.18 -4.32
CA GLU A 26 2.30 6.19 -4.84
C GLU A 26 2.85 6.65 -6.18
N ALA A 27 3.89 7.49 -6.09
CA ALA A 27 4.56 8.09 -7.25
C ALA A 27 5.46 7.13 -8.04
N GLN A 28 5.87 6.03 -7.42
CA GLN A 28 6.89 5.14 -7.98
C GLN A 28 6.23 3.93 -8.65
N THR A 29 6.84 3.48 -9.75
CA THR A 29 6.39 2.29 -10.48
C THR A 29 6.92 0.98 -9.90
N SER A 30 7.72 1.06 -8.84
CA SER A 30 8.23 -0.05 -8.04
C SER A 30 8.65 0.48 -6.68
N TYR A 31 8.38 -0.29 -5.62
CA TYR A 31 8.94 -0.07 -4.28
C TYR A 31 9.77 -1.30 -3.90
N HIS A 32 10.80 -1.11 -3.09
CA HIS A 32 11.70 -2.19 -2.64
C HIS A 32 11.60 -2.36 -1.14
N GLU A 33 10.45 -2.87 -0.70
CA GLU A 33 10.22 -3.18 0.70
C GLU A 33 10.70 -4.61 1.00
N PRO A 34 11.58 -4.85 2.00
CA PRO A 34 12.14 -6.16 2.25
C PRO A 34 11.11 -7.28 2.46
N TYR A 35 9.97 -6.95 3.08
CA TYR A 35 8.89 -7.91 3.34
C TYR A 35 8.08 -8.29 2.08
N GLU A 36 8.20 -7.52 0.99
CA GLU A 36 7.52 -7.80 -0.29
C GLU A 36 8.32 -8.75 -1.19
N LEU A 37 9.60 -9.01 -0.88
CA LEU A 37 10.50 -9.81 -1.72
C LEU A 37 10.00 -11.24 -1.93
N GLU A 38 9.63 -11.93 -0.85
CA GLU A 38 9.17 -13.33 -0.93
C GLU A 38 7.77 -13.44 -1.57
N PRO A 39 6.76 -12.62 -1.20
CA PRO A 39 5.48 -12.57 -1.90
C PRO A 39 5.61 -12.33 -3.41
N LEU A 40 6.48 -11.39 -3.81
CA LEU A 40 6.74 -11.11 -5.23
C LEU A 40 7.39 -12.31 -5.94
N ARG A 41 8.34 -13.00 -5.28
CA ARG A 41 8.93 -14.23 -5.80
C ARG A 41 7.87 -15.32 -6.05
N ARG A 42 7.00 -15.55 -5.06
CA ARG A 42 5.91 -16.56 -5.14
C ARG A 42 4.96 -16.24 -6.29
N TRP A 43 4.52 -14.98 -6.39
CA TRP A 43 3.67 -14.54 -7.50
C TRP A 43 4.32 -14.75 -8.87
N ARG A 44 5.62 -14.43 -9.00
CA ARG A 44 6.38 -14.67 -10.24
C ARG A 44 6.43 -16.15 -10.63
N ALA A 45 6.43 -17.05 -9.65
CA ALA A 45 6.39 -18.49 -9.84
C ALA A 45 4.97 -19.06 -10.05
N GLY A 46 3.92 -18.24 -9.98
CA GLY A 46 2.52 -18.68 -10.03
C GLY A 46 2.07 -19.44 -8.78
N GLU A 47 2.81 -19.29 -7.68
CA GLU A 47 2.45 -19.89 -6.38
C GLU A 47 1.33 -19.07 -5.73
N PRO A 48 0.39 -19.70 -5.00
CA PRO A 48 -0.62 -18.97 -4.24
C PRO A 48 0.04 -18.14 -3.14
N ASP A 49 -0.56 -17.00 -2.78
CA ASP A 49 -0.17 -16.18 -1.62
C ASP A 49 -1.37 -16.08 -0.66
N ASP A 50 -1.15 -16.35 0.61
CA ASP A 50 -2.17 -16.27 1.66
C ASP A 50 -2.26 -14.87 2.27
N LEU A 51 -1.39 -13.95 1.83
CA LEU A 51 -1.30 -12.57 2.30
C LEU A 51 -1.05 -12.46 3.81
N ALA A 52 -0.48 -13.50 4.45
CA ALA A 52 -0.19 -13.49 5.88
C ALA A 52 0.72 -12.33 6.28
N TRP A 53 1.64 -11.95 5.39
CA TRP A 53 2.56 -10.82 5.52
C TRP A 53 1.86 -9.45 5.61
N MET A 54 0.58 -9.36 5.25
CA MET A 54 -0.23 -8.13 5.34
C MET A 54 -1.15 -8.10 6.56
N THR A 55 -1.20 -9.16 7.38
CA THR A 55 -2.23 -9.35 8.41
C THR A 55 -2.41 -8.14 9.31
N ASP A 56 -1.31 -7.63 9.87
CA ASP A 56 -1.32 -6.50 10.81
C ASP A 56 -1.73 -5.20 10.13
N TRP A 57 -1.21 -4.94 8.92
CA TRP A 57 -1.61 -3.79 8.11
C TRP A 57 -3.13 -3.79 7.84
N LEU A 58 -3.64 -4.91 7.33
CA LEU A 58 -5.06 -5.03 6.99
C LEU A 58 -5.94 -4.96 8.25
N ALA A 59 -5.48 -5.46 9.39
CA ALA A 59 -6.17 -5.32 10.67
C ALA A 59 -6.24 -3.85 11.12
N GLY A 60 -5.12 -3.11 10.99
CA GLY A 60 -5.05 -1.68 11.28
C GLY A 60 -6.01 -0.86 10.41
N VAL A 61 -6.00 -1.08 9.10
CA VAL A 61 -6.93 -0.43 8.15
C VAL A 61 -8.38 -0.74 8.51
N ARG A 62 -8.73 -2.02 8.74
CA ARG A 62 -10.10 -2.41 9.15
C ARG A 62 -10.55 -1.73 10.45
N SER A 63 -9.65 -1.65 11.43
CA SER A 63 -9.93 -1.01 12.72
C SER A 63 -10.19 0.48 12.54
N ALA A 64 -9.32 1.17 11.79
CA ALA A 64 -9.45 2.60 11.54
C ALA A 64 -10.71 2.95 10.74
N THR A 65 -11.02 2.17 9.69
CA THR A 65 -12.19 2.38 8.84
C THR A 65 -13.50 2.13 9.59
N LYS A 66 -13.56 1.09 10.44
CA LYS A 66 -14.70 0.88 11.36
C LYS A 66 -14.90 2.03 12.34
N ALA A 67 -13.83 2.71 12.73
CA ALA A 67 -13.87 3.91 13.58
C ALA A 67 -14.21 5.21 12.81
N GLY A 68 -14.58 5.13 11.52
CA GLY A 68 -14.96 6.27 10.69
C GLY A 68 -13.78 7.05 10.10
N ARG A 69 -12.54 6.56 10.26
CA ARG A 69 -11.35 7.16 9.67
C ARG A 69 -11.10 6.63 8.26
N GLN A 70 -10.33 7.35 7.46
CA GLN A 70 -10.13 7.04 6.05
C GLN A 70 -8.68 6.67 5.76
N PHE A 71 -8.48 5.56 5.04
CA PHE A 71 -7.23 5.27 4.35
C PHE A 71 -7.43 5.51 2.85
N GLN A 72 -6.60 6.36 2.28
CA GLN A 72 -6.72 6.76 0.88
C GLN A 72 -5.37 6.66 0.18
N ARG A 73 -5.40 6.17 -1.05
CA ARG A 73 -4.20 5.98 -1.85
C ARG A 73 -4.49 6.38 -3.28
N VAL A 74 -3.60 7.16 -3.88
CA VAL A 74 -3.61 7.38 -5.32
C VAL A 74 -2.31 6.83 -5.89
N ARG A 75 -2.39 5.99 -6.91
CA ARG A 75 -1.26 5.31 -7.53
C ARG A 75 -1.00 5.80 -8.94
N LEU A 76 0.25 6.06 -9.25
CA LEU A 76 0.71 6.20 -10.63
C LEU A 76 0.81 4.81 -11.26
N TYR A 77 0.05 4.59 -12.34
CA TYR A 77 0.08 3.34 -13.10
C TYR A 77 0.58 3.61 -14.51
N THR A 78 1.61 2.91 -14.94
CA THR A 78 2.14 3.06 -16.30
C THR A 78 1.44 2.15 -17.27
N GLU A 79 1.36 2.57 -18.53
CA GLU A 79 0.97 1.71 -19.65
C GLU A 79 2.17 1.55 -20.61
N PRO A 80 2.77 0.34 -20.74
CA PRO A 80 2.41 -0.90 -20.04
C PRO A 80 2.81 -0.90 -18.55
N PRO A 81 2.16 -1.71 -17.70
CA PRO A 81 2.52 -1.81 -16.29
C PRO A 81 3.88 -2.46 -16.09
N THR A 82 4.59 -2.06 -15.04
CA THR A 82 5.79 -2.76 -14.55
C THR A 82 5.40 -4.11 -13.94
N GLU A 83 6.40 -4.96 -13.70
CA GLU A 83 6.18 -6.21 -12.95
C GLU A 83 5.56 -5.95 -11.57
N TYR A 84 6.13 -4.98 -10.84
CA TYR A 84 5.63 -4.58 -9.54
C TYR A 84 4.17 -4.16 -9.60
N LEU A 85 3.77 -3.32 -10.56
CA LEU A 85 2.38 -2.89 -10.70
C LEU A 85 1.43 -4.06 -10.99
N ARG A 86 1.83 -5.03 -11.84
CA ARG A 86 1.02 -6.24 -12.09
C ARG A 86 0.86 -7.10 -10.84
N TRP A 87 1.92 -7.25 -10.05
CA TRP A 87 1.85 -7.95 -8.76
C TRP A 87 0.98 -7.17 -7.75
N GLN A 88 1.13 -5.85 -7.72
CA GLN A 88 0.37 -4.98 -6.82
C GLN A 88 -1.14 -5.03 -7.12
N ASP A 89 -1.54 -5.23 -8.37
CA ASP A 89 -2.94 -5.47 -8.75
C ASP A 89 -3.51 -6.75 -8.14
N THR A 90 -2.71 -7.78 -7.88
CA THR A 90 -3.19 -9.01 -7.21
C THR A 90 -3.33 -8.84 -5.70
N VAL A 91 -2.60 -7.88 -5.11
CA VAL A 91 -2.63 -7.57 -3.67
C VAL A 91 -3.73 -6.55 -3.33
N THR A 92 -3.96 -5.60 -4.23
CA THR A 92 -4.91 -4.47 -4.06
C THR A 92 -6.32 -4.88 -3.59
N PRO A 93 -6.93 -5.99 -4.05
CA PRO A 93 -8.25 -6.41 -3.56
C PRO A 93 -8.32 -6.59 -2.04
N ALA A 94 -7.25 -7.08 -1.39
CA ALA A 94 -7.22 -7.24 0.05
C ALA A 94 -7.22 -5.89 0.79
N ASN A 95 -6.49 -4.90 0.28
CA ASN A 95 -6.51 -3.53 0.82
C ASN A 95 -7.90 -2.89 0.69
N VAL A 96 -8.53 -3.03 -0.47
CA VAL A 96 -9.89 -2.51 -0.71
C VAL A 96 -10.89 -3.20 0.22
N ALA A 97 -10.81 -4.53 0.38
CA ALA A 97 -11.65 -5.27 1.32
C ALA A 97 -11.43 -4.88 2.79
N ALA A 98 -10.22 -4.44 3.15
CA ALA A 98 -9.93 -3.90 4.48
C ALA A 98 -10.50 -2.49 4.69
N GLY A 99 -10.85 -1.78 3.62
CA GLY A 99 -11.49 -0.47 3.63
C GLY A 99 -10.64 0.69 3.09
N GLU A 100 -9.51 0.42 2.42
CA GLU A 100 -8.79 1.47 1.69
C GLU A 100 -9.57 1.95 0.46
N ASP A 101 -9.62 3.27 0.24
CA ASP A 101 -10.03 3.85 -1.05
C ASP A 101 -8.79 4.05 -1.93
N ILE A 102 -8.62 3.18 -2.92
CA ILE A 102 -7.47 3.18 -3.81
C ILE A 102 -7.90 3.65 -5.20
N ARG A 103 -7.31 4.74 -5.68
CA ARG A 103 -7.53 5.31 -7.01
C ARG A 103 -6.24 5.25 -7.83
N VAL A 104 -6.40 5.21 -9.15
CA VAL A 104 -5.28 5.09 -10.08
C VAL A 104 -5.29 6.24 -11.07
N ILE A 105 -4.12 6.83 -11.30
CA ILE A 105 -3.86 7.75 -12.40
C ILE A 105 -2.97 7.04 -13.40
N VAL A 106 -3.43 6.93 -14.64
CA VAL A 106 -2.68 6.27 -15.71
C VAL A 106 -1.75 7.27 -16.39
N SER A 107 -0.45 7.00 -16.37
CA SER A 107 0.52 7.68 -17.20
C SER A 107 0.69 6.92 -18.52
N ARG A 108 0.30 7.58 -19.60
CA ARG A 108 0.61 7.14 -20.96
C ARG A 108 1.91 7.85 -21.37
N ARG A 109 2.93 7.09 -21.77
CA ARG A 109 4.03 7.69 -22.54
C ARG A 109 3.45 8.09 -23.90
N ALA A 110 3.65 9.35 -24.28
CA ALA A 110 3.32 9.86 -25.61
C ALA A 110 4.19 9.18 -26.68
#